data_AF-A0AA92DVI7-F1
#
_entry.id   AF-A0AA92DVI7-F1
#
_cell.length_a   1.000
_cell.length_b   1.000
_cell.length_c   1.000
_cell.angle_alpha   90.00
_cell.angle_beta   90.00
_cell.angle_gamma   90.00
#
_symmetry.space_group_name_H-M   'P 1'
#
loop_
_entity.id
_entity.type
_entity.pdbx_description
1 polymer ?
#
loop_
_entity_poly.entity_id
_entity_poly.type
_entity_poly.pdbx_seq_one_letter_code
_entity_poly.pdbx_strand_id
1 'polypeptide(L)'
;MTSTTAELEALLMQRSLTDVQLLAAADAAADFRILPNATVLKIGGQSVIDRGRAAVYPLVDEIVAARKEHKLLIGTGAGTRARHIYSIAAGLNLPAGVLSPPRG
;
A
#
# COMPACT_ATOMS: atom_id res chain seq x y z
N MET A 1 20.05 19.10 -16.36
CA MET A 1 20.11 20.41 -15.67
C MET A 1 19.73 20.13 -14.23
N THR A 2 20.63 20.36 -13.28
CA THR A 2 20.33 20.27 -11.85
C THR A 2 19.35 21.39 -11.51
N SER A 3 18.08 21.07 -11.27
CA SER A 3 17.12 22.06 -10.75
C SER A 3 17.55 22.48 -9.36
N THR A 4 17.53 23.79 -9.11
CA THR A 4 17.88 24.35 -7.82
C THR A 4 16.66 24.38 -6.90
N THR A 5 16.87 24.36 -5.58
CA THR A 5 15.77 24.45 -4.60
C THR A 5 14.93 25.72 -4.79
N ALA A 6 15.57 26.84 -5.16
CA ALA A 6 14.89 28.11 -5.42
C ALA A 6 13.99 28.07 -6.67
N GLU A 7 14.39 27.37 -7.74
CA GLU A 7 13.55 27.17 -8.92
C GLU A 7 12.32 26.30 -8.61
N LEU A 8 12.51 25.22 -7.84
CA LEU A 8 11.40 24.37 -7.40
C LEU A 8 10.42 25.15 -6.51
N GLU A 9 10.92 25.93 -5.55
CA GLU A 9 10.09 26.76 -4.67
C GLU A 9 9.29 27.81 -5.43
N ALA A 10 9.92 28.50 -6.40
CA ALA A 10 9.22 29.47 -7.24
C ALA A 10 8.07 28.82 -8.04
N LEU A 11 8.30 27.63 -8.60
CA LEU A 11 7.26 26.88 -9.32
C LEU A 11 6.14 26.42 -8.37
N LEU A 12 6.46 25.96 -7.16
CA LEU A 12 5.48 25.57 -6.14
C LEU A 12 4.58 26.73 -5.73
N MET A 13 5.12 27.96 -5.67
CA MET A 13 4.36 29.15 -5.28
C MET A 13 3.51 29.73 -6.41
N GLN A 14 3.88 29.49 -7.67
CA GLN A 14 3.32 30.21 -8.82
C GLN A 14 2.48 29.35 -9.77
N ARG A 15 2.61 28.03 -9.72
CA ARG A 15 1.96 27.09 -10.64
C ARG A 15 0.98 26.17 -9.92
N SER A 16 0.06 25.59 -10.70
CA SER A 16 -0.76 24.47 -10.22
C SER A 16 0.13 23.25 -9.93
N LEU A 17 -0.23 22.43 -8.94
CA LEU A 17 0.43 21.14 -8.67
C LEU A 17 0.32 20.13 -9.84
N THR A 18 -0.50 20.43 -10.84
CA THR A 18 -0.65 19.66 -12.07
C THR A 18 0.20 20.18 -13.23
N ASP A 19 1.00 21.24 -13.03
CA ASP A 19 1.85 21.83 -14.07
C ASP A 19 3.04 20.91 -14.39
N VAL A 20 3.25 20.64 -15.68
CA VAL A 20 4.28 19.70 -16.17
C VAL A 20 5.71 20.16 -15.79
N GLN A 21 5.97 21.47 -15.77
CA GLN A 21 7.27 22.02 -15.40
C GLN A 21 7.53 21.83 -13.90
N LEU A 22 6.50 22.00 -13.06
CA LEU A 22 6.60 21.76 -11.62
C LEU A 22 6.83 20.27 -11.32
N LEU A 23 6.10 19.38 -11.98
CA LEU A 23 6.27 17.93 -11.81
C LEU A 23 7.71 17.48 -12.15
N ALA A 24 8.23 17.92 -13.30
CA ALA A 24 9.59 17.58 -13.71
C ALA A 24 10.66 18.14 -12.75
N ALA A 25 10.44 19.30 -12.14
CA ALA A 25 11.34 19.86 -11.14
C ALA A 25 11.29 19.09 -9.81
N ALA A 26 10.11 18.61 -9.41
CA ALA A 26 9.90 17.85 -8.19
C ALA A 26 10.53 16.44 -8.24
N ASP A 27 10.59 15.82 -9.43
CA ASP A 27 11.23 14.52 -9.64
C ASP A 27 12.74 14.50 -9.31
N ALA A 28 13.38 15.67 -9.26
CA ALA A 28 14.78 15.81 -8.86
C ALA A 28 14.99 15.94 -7.34
N ALA A 29 13.92 15.98 -6.54
CA ALA A 29 14.00 16.08 -5.09
C ALA A 29 14.66 14.84 -4.47
N ALA A 30 15.27 15.01 -3.30
CA ALA A 30 15.89 13.90 -2.58
C ALA A 30 14.84 12.85 -2.17
N ASP A 31 15.12 11.59 -2.49
CA ASP A 31 14.29 10.45 -2.08
C ASP A 31 14.68 9.99 -0.66
N PHE A 32 13.81 10.28 0.32
CA PHE A 32 14.01 9.89 1.71
C PHE A 32 13.21 8.63 2.06
N ARG A 33 13.92 7.55 2.39
CA ARG A 33 13.32 6.30 2.86
C ARG A 33 12.90 6.40 4.33
N ILE A 34 11.59 6.45 4.59
CA ILE A 34 11.02 6.58 5.95
C ILE A 34 11.32 5.35 6.84
N LEU A 35 11.12 4.14 6.32
CA LEU A 35 11.39 2.88 7.02
C LEU A 35 12.26 1.96 6.15
N PRO A 36 13.55 2.28 5.98
CA PRO A 36 14.40 1.59 5.00
C PRO A 36 14.66 0.11 5.34
N ASN A 37 14.51 -0.26 6.60
CA ASN A 37 14.83 -1.60 7.13
C ASN A 37 13.56 -2.43 7.45
N ALA A 38 12.37 -1.93 7.10
CA ALA A 38 11.14 -2.67 7.32
C ALA A 38 10.82 -3.57 6.11
N THR A 39 10.34 -4.77 6.39
CA THR A 39 9.81 -5.70 5.38
C THR A 39 8.28 -5.69 5.46
N VAL A 40 7.62 -5.38 4.35
CA VAL A 40 6.16 -5.42 4.24
C VAL A 40 5.74 -6.80 3.73
N LEU A 41 4.93 -7.51 4.52
CA LEU A 41 4.43 -8.84 4.19
C LEU A 41 2.89 -8.82 4.14
N LYS A 42 2.31 -9.30 3.04
CA LYS A 42 0.85 -9.46 2.90
C LYS A 42 0.45 -10.91 3.06
N ILE A 43 -0.35 -11.20 4.08
CA ILE A 43 -0.93 -12.52 4.31
C ILE A 43 -2.26 -12.63 3.58
N GLY A 44 -2.36 -13.57 2.64
CA GLY A 44 -3.54 -13.72 1.80
C GLY A 44 -4.79 -14.14 2.58
N GLY A 45 -5.89 -13.40 2.41
CA GLY A 45 -7.17 -13.71 3.05
C GLY A 45 -7.71 -15.09 2.66
N GLN A 46 -7.86 -15.35 1.36
CA GLN A 46 -8.41 -16.62 0.87
C GLN A 46 -7.35 -17.74 0.81
N SER A 47 -6.11 -17.41 0.47
CA SER A 47 -5.03 -18.40 0.30
C SER A 47 -4.42 -18.84 1.63
N VAL A 48 -4.60 -18.10 2.73
CA VAL A 48 -4.01 -18.46 4.04
C VAL A 48 -5.05 -18.34 5.15
N ILE A 49 -5.58 -17.15 5.41
CA ILE A 49 -6.39 -16.87 6.61
C ILE A 49 -7.68 -17.70 6.64
N ASP A 50 -8.39 -17.79 5.52
CA ASP A 50 -9.63 -18.56 5.38
C ASP A 50 -9.39 -20.09 5.44
N ARG A 51 -8.13 -20.56 5.31
CA ARG A 51 -7.78 -21.97 5.52
C ARG A 51 -7.65 -22.33 7.01
N GLY A 52 -7.81 -21.35 7.89
CA GLY A 52 -7.91 -21.55 9.33
C GLY A 52 -6.63 -22.07 9.97
N ARG A 53 -6.79 -22.77 11.09
CA ARG A 53 -5.69 -23.14 11.99
C ARG A 53 -4.50 -23.82 11.29
N ALA A 54 -4.78 -24.75 10.39
CA ALA A 54 -3.74 -25.53 9.72
C ALA A 54 -2.77 -24.68 8.87
N ALA A 55 -3.25 -23.54 8.33
CA ALA A 55 -2.42 -22.62 7.58
C ALA A 55 -1.91 -21.45 8.44
N VAL A 56 -2.73 -20.96 9.38
CA VAL A 56 -2.42 -19.75 10.15
C VAL A 56 -1.43 -20.01 11.29
N TYR A 57 -1.57 -21.12 12.02
CA TYR A 57 -0.77 -21.33 13.23
C TYR A 57 0.72 -21.55 12.93
N PRO A 58 1.11 -22.39 11.95
CA PRO A 58 2.52 -22.50 11.58
C PRO A 58 3.11 -21.14 11.13
N LEU A 59 2.32 -20.36 10.40
CA LEU A 59 2.74 -19.04 9.94
C LEU A 59 2.90 -18.03 11.08
N VAL A 60 2.10 -18.14 12.15
CA VAL A 60 2.30 -17.36 13.37
C VAL A 60 3.63 -17.72 14.02
N ASP A 61 3.97 -19.01 14.11
CA ASP A 61 5.24 -19.46 14.68
C ASP A 61 6.44 -18.91 13.88
N GLU A 62 6.34 -18.95 12.54
CA GLU A 62 7.35 -18.37 11.64
C GLU A 62 7.50 -16.86 11.83
N ILE A 63 6.39 -16.11 11.91
CA ILE A 63 6.43 -14.66 12.16
C ILE A 63 7.06 -14.35 13.52
N VAL A 64 6.74 -15.14 14.54
CA VAL A 64 7.27 -14.99 15.90
C VAL A 64 8.78 -15.21 15.94
N ALA A 65 9.29 -16.16 15.16
CA ALA A 65 10.72 -16.38 14.99
C ALA A 65 11.36 -15.23 14.18
N ALA A 66 10.83 -14.93 13.00
CA ALA A 66 11.38 -13.98 12.05
C ALA A 66 11.45 -12.53 12.59
N ARG A 67 10.49 -12.11 13.44
CA ARG A 67 10.50 -10.75 14.01
C ARG A 67 11.72 -10.45 14.89
N LYS A 68 12.45 -11.48 15.33
CA LYS A 68 13.70 -11.31 16.11
C LYS A 68 14.81 -10.73 15.24
N GLU A 69 14.78 -10.99 13.94
CA GLU A 69 15.81 -10.60 12.98
C GLU A 69 15.32 -9.54 11.98
N HIS A 70 14.00 -9.46 11.75
CA HIS A 70 13.40 -8.58 10.76
C HIS A 70 12.35 -7.64 11.37
N LYS A 71 12.33 -6.37 10.95
CA LYS A 71 11.25 -5.42 11.28
C LYS A 71 10.10 -5.65 10.31
N LEU A 72 9.00 -6.24 10.78
CA LEU A 72 7.90 -6.68 9.91
C LEU A 72 6.69 -5.73 10.00
N LEU A 73 6.14 -5.36 8.84
CA LEU A 73 4.82 -4.74 8.68
C LEU A 73 3.90 -5.74 7.99
N ILE A 74 2.92 -6.27 8.72
CA ILE A 74 2.11 -7.40 8.26
C ILE A 74 0.70 -6.91 7.90
N GLY A 75 0.39 -6.93 6.60
CA GLY A 75 -0.94 -6.62 6.08
C GLY A 75 -1.76 -7.88 5.83
N THR A 76 -3.08 -7.83 6.02
CA THR A 76 -3.99 -8.96 5.79
C THR A 76 -4.88 -8.73 4.57
N GLY A 77 -5.02 -9.74 3.72
CA GLY A 77 -6.04 -9.76 2.67
C GLY A 77 -7.43 -10.09 3.21
N ALA A 78 -8.48 -9.75 2.46
CA ALA A 78 -9.85 -9.89 2.94
C ALA A 78 -10.40 -11.34 2.90
N GLY A 79 -10.31 -12.00 1.73
CA GLY A 79 -10.74 -13.39 1.55
C GLY A 79 -12.15 -13.58 0.99
N THR A 80 -12.74 -14.74 1.25
CA THR A 80 -14.02 -15.20 0.68
C THR A 80 -15.20 -14.36 1.16
N ARG A 81 -15.13 -13.82 2.38
CA ARG A 81 -16.15 -12.90 2.90
C ARG A 81 -16.25 -11.63 2.07
N ALA A 82 -15.14 -11.10 1.57
CA ALA A 82 -15.17 -9.96 0.65
C ALA A 82 -15.80 -10.33 -0.69
N ARG A 83 -15.50 -11.53 -1.24
CA ARG A 83 -16.15 -12.02 -2.46
C ARG A 83 -17.67 -12.12 -2.31
N HIS A 84 -18.15 -12.55 -1.15
CA HIS A 84 -19.59 -12.56 -0.86
C HIS A 84 -20.19 -11.15 -0.86
N ILE A 85 -19.54 -10.19 -0.18
CA ILE A 85 -19.98 -8.78 -0.18
C ILE A 85 -19.99 -8.20 -1.60
N TYR A 86 -18.97 -8.50 -2.41
CA TYR A 86 -18.92 -8.06 -3.81
C TYR A 86 -20.06 -8.66 -4.63
N SER A 87 -20.43 -9.91 -4.38
CA SER A 87 -21.59 -10.53 -5.03
C SER A 87 -22.89 -9.78 -4.73
N ILE A 88 -23.12 -9.44 -3.47
CA ILE A 88 -24.32 -8.70 -3.06
C ILE A 88 -24.31 -7.29 -3.67
N ALA A 89 -23.19 -6.59 -3.57
CA ALA A 89 -23.06 -5.24 -4.08
C ALA A 89 -23.20 -5.14 -5.61
N ALA A 90 -22.69 -6.14 -6.34
CA ALA A 90 -22.90 -6.25 -7.78
C ALA A 90 -24.40 -6.43 -8.10
N GLY A 91 -25.13 -7.23 -7.31
CA GLY A 91 -26.59 -7.35 -7.41
C GLY A 91 -27.33 -6.04 -7.14
N LEU A 92 -26.74 -5.13 -6.35
CA LEU A 92 -27.27 -3.80 -6.04
C LEU A 92 -26.75 -2.70 -7.00
N ASN A 93 -26.00 -3.04 -8.05
CA ASN A 93 -25.38 -2.08 -8.98
C ASN A 93 -24.52 -1.00 -8.30
N LEU A 94 -23.86 -1.34 -7.19
CA LEU A 94 -22.93 -0.41 -6.54
C LEU A 94 -21.67 -0.24 -7.39
N PRO A 95 -21.13 0.99 -7.50
CA PRO A 95 -19.94 1.24 -8.30
C PRO A 95 -18.72 0.53 -7.69
N ALA A 96 -17.79 0.07 -8.54
CA ALA A 96 -16.57 -0.62 -8.10
C ALA A 96 -15.73 0.21 -7.10
N GLY A 97 -15.84 1.55 -7.14
CA GLY A 97 -15.18 2.45 -6.20
C GLY A 97 -15.68 2.32 -4.74
N VAL A 98 -16.92 1.85 -4.54
CA VAL A 98 -17.46 1.54 -3.20
C VAL A 98 -17.01 0.15 -2.72
N LEU A 99 -16.54 -0.71 -3.64
CA LEU A 99 -16.23 -2.11 -3.38
C LEU A 99 -14.72 -2.40 -3.28
N SER A 100 -13.86 -1.52 -3.81
CA SER A 100 -12.42 -1.68 -3.63
C SER A 100 -11.97 -1.18 -2.26
N PRO A 101 -11.13 -1.94 -1.53
CA PRO A 101 -10.34 -1.37 -0.44
C PRO A 101 -9.52 -0.18 -0.98
N PRO A 102 -9.27 0.87 -0.17
CA PRO A 102 -8.40 1.95 -0.58
C PRO A 102 -7.07 1.35 -1.05
N ARG A 103 -6.68 1.68 -2.29
CA ARG A 103 -5.36 1.33 -2.80
C ARG A 103 -4.39 2.23 -2.04
N GLY A 104 -3.74 1.65 -1.03
CA GLY A 104 -2.55 2.25 -0.41
C GLY A 104 -1.38 2.22 -1.39
#